data_AF-A0A672MAL9-F1
#
_entry.id   AF-A0A672MAL9-F1
#
_cell.length_a   1.000
_cell.length_b   1.000
_cell.length_c   1.000
_cell.angle_alpha   90.00
_cell.angle_beta   90.00
_cell.angle_gamma   90.00
#
_symmetry.space_group_name_H-M   'P 1'
#
loop_
_entity.id
_entity.type
_entity.pdbx_description
1 polymer ?
#
loop_
_entity_poly.entity_id
_entity_poly.type
_entity_poly.pdbx_seq_one_letter_code
_entity_poly.pdbx_strand_id
1 'polypeptide(L)'
;MEPKLKLIILKLKPTEKYTIIDIKMMIVCVYNILKCIAKSALEVCYLKLFMDIWESKNFFIDLEPLPGGVEAVKEMSEMENTDVFICTSPIKHYSYCPYEKYAWVEKHLGSEFLEQIILTRDKTIVTGDILIDDKPDILGVEPNPSWEHVLFTACHNKHLPPNLSQRRLQSWADDWRGVLQSKRHINCLPPQSLMGSL
;
A
#
# COMPACT_ATOMS: atom_id res chain seq x y z
N MET A 1 26.82 -0.46 -22.70
CA MET A 1 25.36 -0.66 -22.80
C MET A 1 24.71 0.39 -21.91
N GLU A 2 24.09 1.40 -22.47
CA GLU A 2 23.33 2.39 -21.69
C GLU A 2 22.03 1.73 -21.18
N PRO A 3 21.68 1.86 -19.89
CA PRO A 3 20.40 1.41 -19.42
C PRO A 3 19.33 2.36 -19.96
N LYS A 4 18.59 1.92 -20.99
CA LYS A 4 17.36 2.57 -21.41
C LYS A 4 16.39 2.52 -20.23
N LEU A 5 16.14 3.67 -19.60
CA LEU A 5 15.02 3.87 -18.69
C LEU A 5 13.73 3.59 -19.47
N LYS A 6 13.22 2.36 -19.36
CA LYS A 6 11.85 2.04 -19.77
C LYS A 6 10.94 2.64 -18.71
N LEU A 7 10.29 3.75 -19.05
CA LEU A 7 9.09 4.18 -18.36
C LEU A 7 8.07 3.04 -18.53
N ILE A 8 7.89 2.24 -17.47
CA ILE A 8 6.84 1.22 -17.45
C ILE A 8 5.53 1.97 -17.22
N ILE A 9 4.92 2.43 -18.32
CA ILE A 9 3.47 2.56 -18.33
C ILE A 9 2.98 1.12 -18.29
N LEU A 10 2.48 0.67 -17.13
CA LEU A 10 1.84 -0.64 -17.04
C LEU A 10 0.73 -0.65 -18.09
N LYS A 11 0.95 -1.38 -19.19
CA LYS A 11 -0.05 -1.54 -20.24
C LYS A 11 -0.99 -2.63 -19.73
N LEU A 12 -1.91 -2.20 -18.88
CA LEU A 12 -2.86 -3.07 -18.18
C LEU A 12 -3.80 -3.74 -19.21
N LYS A 13 -4.04 -5.04 -19.05
CA LYS A 13 -5.01 -5.74 -19.90
C LYS A 13 -6.41 -5.26 -19.53
N PRO A 14 -7.34 -5.08 -20.50
CA PRO A 14 -8.67 -4.54 -20.23
C PRO A 14 -9.56 -5.37 -19.28
N THR A 15 -9.18 -6.61 -18.99
CA THR A 15 -10.01 -7.61 -18.31
C THR A 15 -9.55 -7.99 -16.90
N GLU A 16 -8.39 -7.51 -16.45
CA GLU A 16 -7.82 -7.84 -15.13
C GLU A 16 -8.00 -6.63 -14.19
N LYS A 17 -8.31 -6.89 -12.91
CA LYS A 17 -8.46 -5.86 -11.87
C LYS A 17 -7.21 -5.84 -11.01
N TYR A 18 -6.72 -4.64 -10.69
CA TYR A 18 -5.41 -4.43 -10.08
C TYR A 18 -5.57 -3.88 -8.67
N THR A 19 -5.20 -4.66 -7.67
CA THR A 19 -5.15 -4.23 -6.27
C THR A 19 -3.72 -3.90 -5.87
N ILE A 20 -3.52 -2.69 -5.36
CA ILE A 20 -2.23 -2.21 -4.88
C ILE A 20 -2.28 -2.17 -3.34
N ILE A 21 -1.28 -2.77 -2.70
CA ILE A 21 -1.16 -2.85 -1.24
C ILE A 21 0.19 -2.28 -0.84
N ASP A 22 0.25 -1.36 0.13
CA ASP A 22 1.55 -0.97 0.69
C ASP A 22 2.14 -2.07 1.58
N ILE A 23 3.43 -2.38 1.42
CA ILE A 23 4.19 -3.20 2.39
C ILE A 23 4.00 -2.70 3.82
N LYS A 24 3.90 -1.39 4.04
CA LYS A 24 3.68 -0.84 5.38
C LYS A 24 2.36 -1.31 6.02
N MET A 25 1.46 -1.89 5.24
CA MET A 25 0.20 -2.51 5.66
C MET A 25 0.32 -3.99 6.05
N MET A 26 1.40 -4.64 5.64
CA MET A 26 1.65 -6.04 5.96
C MET A 26 2.61 -6.18 7.13
N ILE A 27 3.36 -5.13 7.43
CA ILE A 27 4.36 -5.08 8.49
C ILE A 27 3.78 -4.43 9.73
N VAL A 28 4.04 -4.99 10.92
CA VAL A 28 3.72 -4.39 12.21
C VAL A 28 4.13 -2.94 12.19
N CYS A 29 3.17 -2.11 12.59
CA CYS A 29 3.28 -0.67 12.66
C CYS A 29 4.24 -0.20 13.79
N VAL A 30 5.42 -0.81 13.93
CA VAL A 30 6.51 -0.36 14.81
C VAL A 30 6.89 1.09 14.44
N TYR A 31 6.84 1.40 13.14
CA TYR A 31 7.08 2.72 12.55
C TYR A 31 6.21 3.82 13.16
N ASN A 32 4.95 3.54 13.55
CA ASN A 32 4.09 4.54 14.19
C ASN A 32 3.88 4.31 15.70
N ILE A 33 4.18 3.13 16.25
CA ILE A 33 4.28 2.95 17.71
C ILE A 33 5.38 3.86 18.27
N LEU A 34 6.57 3.86 17.64
CA LEU A 34 7.68 4.74 18.03
C LEU A 34 7.31 6.23 17.85
N LYS A 35 6.58 6.58 16.78
CA LYS A 35 6.12 7.95 16.53
C LYS A 35 5.01 8.41 17.49
N CYS A 36 4.10 7.52 17.88
CA CYS A 36 3.07 7.78 18.90
C CYS A 36 3.68 7.89 20.30
N ILE A 37 4.69 7.07 20.62
CA ILE A 37 5.51 7.22 21.83
C ILE A 37 6.23 8.57 21.79
N ALA A 38 6.84 8.96 20.67
CA ALA A 38 7.52 10.24 20.51
C ALA A 38 6.58 11.46 20.56
N LYS A 39 5.34 11.36 20.08
CA LYS A 39 4.35 12.44 20.21
C LYS A 39 3.88 12.64 21.67
N SER A 40 4.14 11.65 22.51
CA SER A 40 3.83 11.67 23.95
C SER A 40 5.02 12.16 24.79
N ALA A 41 6.20 12.37 24.19
CA ALA A 41 7.43 12.80 24.87
C ALA A 41 8.10 13.94 24.08
N LEU A 42 8.00 15.16 24.60
CA LEU A 42 8.82 16.31 24.15
C LEU A 42 10.31 15.93 24.23
N GLU A 43 11.04 15.92 23.11
CA GLU A 43 12.34 16.59 22.91
C GLU A 43 12.98 16.27 21.55
N VAL A 44 13.60 17.30 20.95
CA VAL A 44 14.32 17.25 19.65
C VAL A 44 15.47 16.24 19.65
N CYS A 45 16.04 15.90 20.82
CA CYS A 45 17.11 14.91 20.96
C CYS A 45 16.67 13.48 20.60
N TYR A 46 15.41 13.11 20.80
CA TYR A 46 14.93 11.77 20.49
C TYR A 46 14.71 11.55 19.00
N LEU A 47 14.38 12.59 18.21
CA LEU A 47 14.16 12.46 16.77
C LEU A 47 15.40 11.95 16.03
N LYS A 48 16.59 12.37 16.45
CA LYS A 48 17.86 11.89 15.88
C LYS A 48 18.10 10.41 16.22
N LEU A 49 17.86 10.03 17.47
CA LEU A 49 17.92 8.63 17.91
C LEU A 49 16.92 7.74 17.17
N PHE A 50 15.71 8.24 16.88
CA PHE A 50 14.73 7.50 16.09
C PHE A 50 15.12 7.34 14.62
N MET A 51 15.79 8.34 14.03
CA MET A 51 16.33 8.25 12.67
C MET A 51 17.45 7.19 12.62
N ASP A 52 18.31 7.16 13.63
CA ASP A 52 19.38 6.17 13.71
C ASP A 52 18.83 4.72 13.81
N ILE A 53 17.67 4.53 14.47
CA ILE A 53 17.01 3.22 14.59
C ILE A 53 16.56 2.69 13.23
N TRP A 54 15.84 3.47 12.42
CA TRP A 54 15.32 2.97 11.13
C TRP A 54 16.38 2.91 10.01
N GLU A 55 17.54 3.52 10.26
CA GLU A 55 18.70 3.53 9.36
C GLU A 55 19.69 2.42 9.74
N SER A 56 19.43 1.74 10.86
CA SER A 56 20.20 0.60 11.28
C SER A 56 19.94 -0.60 10.38
N LYS A 57 20.99 -1.40 10.23
CA LYS A 57 20.94 -2.67 9.51
C LYS A 57 19.96 -3.62 10.20
N ASN A 58 19.26 -4.40 9.40
CA ASN A 58 18.22 -5.36 9.74
C ASN A 58 16.91 -4.76 10.27
N PHE A 59 16.78 -3.43 10.35
CA PHE A 59 15.58 -2.81 10.89
C PHE A 59 14.31 -3.24 10.16
N PHE A 60 14.30 -3.30 8.82
CA PHE A 60 13.09 -3.60 8.05
C PHE A 60 12.82 -5.09 7.91
N ILE A 61 13.87 -5.94 7.83
CA ILE A 61 13.72 -7.39 7.66
C ILE A 61 13.24 -8.10 8.94
N ASP A 62 13.53 -7.53 10.11
CA ASP A 62 13.18 -8.08 11.42
C ASP A 62 11.77 -7.65 11.89
N LEU A 63 11.06 -6.83 11.11
CA LEU A 63 9.70 -6.45 11.46
C LEU A 63 8.76 -7.64 11.29
N GLU A 64 7.93 -7.91 12.30
CA GLU A 64 6.89 -8.95 12.20
C GLU A 64 5.74 -8.50 11.28
N PRO A 65 5.01 -9.41 10.64
CA PRO A 65 3.81 -9.06 9.89
C PRO A 65 2.63 -8.71 10.81
N LEU A 66 1.71 -7.88 10.32
CA LEU A 66 0.43 -7.65 11.00
C LEU A 66 -0.42 -8.93 10.99
N PRO A 67 -1.17 -9.21 12.07
CA PRO A 67 -2.05 -10.38 12.13
C PRO A 67 -3.00 -10.45 10.93
N GLY A 68 -3.03 -11.59 10.25
CA GLY A 68 -3.88 -11.84 9.07
C GLY A 68 -3.38 -11.19 7.77
N GLY A 69 -2.32 -10.37 7.80
CA GLY A 69 -1.87 -9.63 6.63
C GLY A 69 -1.23 -10.51 5.56
N VAL A 70 -0.37 -11.43 5.96
CA VAL A 70 0.29 -12.37 5.04
C VAL A 70 -0.74 -13.28 4.38
N GLU A 71 -1.67 -13.80 5.17
CA GLU A 71 -2.75 -14.69 4.72
C GLU A 71 -3.68 -13.97 3.74
N ALA A 72 -4.11 -12.74 4.09
CA ALA A 72 -5.01 -11.96 3.25
C ALA A 72 -4.39 -11.64 1.88
N VAL A 73 -3.10 -11.30 1.83
CA VAL A 73 -2.42 -10.98 0.56
C VAL A 73 -2.19 -12.21 -0.31
N LYS A 74 -1.82 -13.34 0.30
CA LYS A 74 -1.72 -14.62 -0.44
C LYS A 74 -3.07 -15.02 -1.01
N GLU A 75 -4.12 -15.01 -0.19
CA GLU A 75 -5.47 -15.31 -0.66
C GLU A 75 -5.92 -14.34 -1.77
N MET A 76 -5.65 -13.05 -1.62
CA MET A 76 -5.98 -12.06 -2.63
C MET A 76 -5.27 -12.32 -3.96
N SER A 77 -4.02 -12.78 -3.93
CA SER A 77 -3.26 -13.12 -5.15
C SER A 77 -3.76 -14.38 -5.85
N GLU A 78 -4.49 -15.24 -5.14
CA GLU A 78 -5.10 -16.47 -5.67
C GLU A 78 -6.52 -16.22 -6.21
N MET A 79 -7.10 -15.04 -5.97
CA MET A 79 -8.44 -14.69 -6.45
C MET A 79 -8.45 -14.51 -7.97
N GLU A 80 -9.47 -15.09 -8.62
CA GLU A 80 -9.67 -14.87 -10.06
C GLU A 80 -9.82 -13.39 -10.40
N ASN A 81 -9.19 -12.99 -11.52
CA ASN A 81 -9.16 -11.63 -12.03
C ASN A 81 -8.68 -10.61 -10.99
N THR A 82 -7.67 -10.96 -10.20
CA THR A 82 -7.05 -10.05 -9.22
C THR A 82 -5.55 -10.16 -9.26
N ASP A 83 -4.93 -9.06 -9.67
CA ASP A 83 -3.49 -8.89 -9.57
C ASP A 83 -3.17 -8.09 -8.32
N VAL A 84 -2.20 -8.56 -7.54
CA VAL A 84 -1.79 -7.92 -6.28
C VAL A 84 -0.38 -7.39 -6.41
N PHE A 85 -0.22 -6.08 -6.28
CA PHE A 85 1.08 -5.42 -6.26
C PHE A 85 1.40 -4.86 -4.88
N ILE A 86 2.65 -5.04 -4.51
CA ILE A 86 3.24 -4.54 -3.29
C ILE A 86 3.88 -3.17 -3.56
N CYS A 87 3.19 -2.07 -3.25
CA CYS A 87 3.65 -0.71 -3.55
C CYS A 87 4.12 0.06 -2.31
N THR A 88 5.43 0.16 -2.13
CA THR A 88 6.02 0.76 -0.92
C THR A 88 6.99 1.88 -1.23
N SER A 89 7.16 2.79 -0.26
CA SER A 89 8.11 3.90 -0.37
C SER A 89 9.40 3.65 0.42
N PRO A 90 10.58 3.76 -0.22
CA PRO A 90 11.86 3.67 0.49
C PRO A 90 12.07 4.93 1.35
N ILE A 91 12.85 4.83 2.44
CA ILE A 91 13.32 6.00 3.18
C ILE A 91 14.45 6.72 2.40
N LYS A 92 14.72 7.99 2.74
CA LYS A 92 15.77 8.78 2.08
C LYS A 92 17.17 8.18 2.29
N HIS A 93 17.45 7.71 3.50
CA HIS A 93 18.67 7.01 3.85
C HIS A 93 18.54 5.54 3.43
N TYR A 94 18.74 5.31 2.14
CA TYR A 94 18.35 4.07 1.46
C TYR A 94 19.33 2.92 1.63
N SER A 95 20.43 3.06 2.39
CA SER A 95 21.54 2.08 2.40
C SER A 95 21.11 0.64 2.64
N TYR A 96 20.10 0.42 3.48
CA TYR A 96 19.56 -0.90 3.78
C TYR A 96 18.10 -1.09 3.35
N CYS A 97 17.33 0.00 3.31
CA CYS A 97 15.87 -0.06 3.20
C CYS A 97 15.32 -0.79 1.96
N PRO A 98 15.78 -0.53 0.71
CA PRO A 98 15.31 -1.24 -0.46
C PRO A 98 15.56 -2.75 -0.34
N TYR A 99 16.81 -3.15 -0.11
CA TYR A 99 17.18 -4.56 0.00
C TYR A 99 16.36 -5.29 1.07
N GLU A 100 16.28 -4.72 2.27
CA GLU A 100 15.56 -5.37 3.37
C GLU A 100 14.06 -5.49 3.11
N LYS A 101 13.47 -4.58 2.32
CA LYS A 101 12.06 -4.70 1.89
C LYS A 101 11.85 -5.88 0.93
N TYR A 102 12.76 -6.10 -0.02
CA TYR A 102 12.72 -7.29 -0.89
C TYR A 102 12.90 -8.56 -0.05
N ALA A 103 13.91 -8.59 0.82
CA ALA A 103 14.18 -9.75 1.69
C ALA A 103 13.02 -10.04 2.65
N TRP A 104 12.34 -9.01 3.17
CA TRP A 104 11.14 -9.17 4.00
C TRP A 104 9.99 -9.83 3.21
N VAL A 105 9.75 -9.38 1.98
CA VAL A 105 8.72 -9.98 1.10
C VAL A 105 9.07 -11.44 0.81
N GLU A 106 10.31 -11.74 0.44
CA GLU A 106 10.75 -13.12 0.21
C GLU A 106 10.52 -14.00 1.45
N LYS A 107 10.93 -13.51 2.63
CA LYS A 107 10.83 -14.22 3.92
C LYS A 107 9.39 -14.57 4.28
N HIS A 108 8.45 -13.65 4.07
CA HIS A 108 7.07 -13.80 4.57
C HIS A 108 6.05 -14.21 3.50
N LEU A 109 6.25 -13.79 2.25
CA LEU A 109 5.31 -14.04 1.15
C LEU A 109 5.79 -15.08 0.17
N GLY A 110 7.11 -15.25 0.02
CA GLY A 110 7.71 -16.16 -0.96
C GLY A 110 8.38 -15.40 -2.11
N SER A 111 9.27 -16.10 -2.83
CA SER A 111 10.06 -15.53 -3.93
C SER A 111 9.20 -15.05 -5.12
N GLU A 112 8.03 -15.65 -5.31
CA GLU A 112 7.06 -15.32 -6.35
C GLU A 112 6.49 -13.89 -6.19
N PHE A 113 6.42 -13.37 -4.96
CA PHE A 113 5.96 -12.02 -4.69
C PHE A 113 7.02 -10.94 -4.99
N LEU A 114 8.27 -11.31 -5.24
CA LEU A 114 9.33 -10.35 -5.57
C LEU A 114 9.07 -9.63 -6.90
N GLU A 115 8.43 -10.32 -7.85
CA GLU A 115 8.02 -9.74 -9.13
C GLU A 115 6.88 -8.72 -9.00
N GLN A 116 6.19 -8.72 -7.86
CA GLN A 116 5.05 -7.85 -7.58
C GLN A 116 5.41 -6.59 -6.79
N ILE A 117 6.70 -6.36 -6.51
CA ILE A 117 7.16 -5.19 -5.74
C ILE A 117 7.31 -3.96 -6.65
N ILE A 118 6.62 -2.89 -6.27
CA ILE A 118 6.77 -1.54 -6.81
C ILE A 118 7.38 -0.66 -5.72
N LEU A 119 8.64 -0.27 -5.91
CA LEU A 119 9.33 0.65 -5.00
C LEU A 119 9.24 2.09 -5.52
N THR A 120 8.43 2.93 -4.91
CA THR A 120 8.23 4.33 -5.33
C THR A 120 7.96 5.28 -4.17
N ARG A 121 8.49 6.51 -4.27
CA ARG A 121 8.17 7.62 -3.35
C ARG A 121 6.87 8.32 -3.71
N ASP A 122 6.44 8.18 -4.96
CA ASP A 122 5.20 8.74 -5.47
C ASP A 122 4.29 7.61 -5.94
N LYS A 123 3.22 7.35 -5.20
CA LYS A 123 2.25 6.30 -5.52
C LYS A 123 1.16 6.78 -6.47
N THR A 124 1.04 8.09 -6.68
CA THR A 124 0.00 8.68 -7.54
C THR A 124 0.20 8.32 -9.01
N ILE A 125 1.45 8.05 -9.40
CA ILE A 125 1.81 7.60 -10.76
C ILE A 125 1.62 6.10 -10.99
N VAL A 126 1.30 5.33 -9.95
CA VAL A 126 1.06 3.88 -10.06
C VAL A 126 -0.41 3.67 -10.39
N THR A 127 -0.69 2.97 -11.48
CA THR A 127 -2.06 2.67 -11.92
C THR A 127 -2.58 1.41 -11.25
N GLY A 128 -3.79 1.49 -10.71
CA GLY A 128 -4.57 0.36 -10.18
C GLY A 128 -6.01 0.76 -9.84
N ASP A 129 -6.83 -0.18 -9.38
CA ASP A 129 -8.23 0.04 -8.99
C ASP A 129 -8.36 0.44 -7.50
N ILE A 130 -7.51 -0.11 -6.64
CA ILE A 130 -7.54 0.08 -5.17
C ILE A 130 -6.12 0.27 -4.67
N LEU A 131 -5.93 1.21 -3.75
CA LEU A 131 -4.74 1.34 -2.93
C LEU A 131 -5.11 1.22 -1.45
N ILE A 132 -4.63 0.17 -0.79
CA ILE A 132 -4.75 -0.01 0.67
C ILE A 132 -3.47 0.55 1.32
N ASP A 133 -3.61 1.61 2.12
CA ASP A 133 -2.48 2.37 2.70
C ASP A 133 -2.86 3.03 4.04
N ASP A 134 -1.92 3.13 4.99
CA ASP A 134 -2.13 3.73 6.32
C ASP A 134 -1.92 5.25 6.35
N LYS A 135 -1.39 5.83 5.27
CA LYS A 135 -1.19 7.27 5.14
C LYS A 135 -2.54 7.93 4.79
N PRO A 136 -3.06 8.86 5.62
CA PRO A 136 -4.36 9.49 5.38
C PRO A 136 -4.44 10.24 4.05
N ASP A 137 -3.39 10.99 3.71
CA ASP A 137 -3.30 11.81 2.51
C ASP A 137 -2.11 11.36 1.64
N ILE A 138 -2.42 10.79 0.48
CA ILE A 138 -1.43 10.35 -0.50
C ILE A 138 -1.37 11.39 -1.62
N LEU A 139 -0.29 12.16 -1.62
CA LEU A 139 -0.05 13.27 -2.55
C LEU A 139 1.15 12.95 -3.43
N GLY A 140 1.14 13.47 -4.65
CA GLY A 140 2.18 13.26 -5.65
C GLY A 140 1.95 14.11 -6.88
N VAL A 141 2.56 13.72 -7.99
CA VAL A 141 2.46 14.42 -9.28
C VAL A 141 1.07 14.30 -9.91
N GLU A 142 0.42 13.15 -9.79
CA GLU A 142 -0.91 12.94 -10.38
C GLU A 142 -2.00 13.41 -9.40
N PRO A 143 -2.74 14.50 -9.71
CA PRO A 143 -3.79 15.03 -8.84
C PRO A 143 -5.02 14.11 -8.73
N ASN A 144 -5.26 13.24 -9.72
CA ASN A 144 -6.37 12.31 -9.74
C ASN A 144 -5.87 10.86 -9.95
N PRO A 145 -5.30 10.22 -8.92
CA PRO A 145 -4.83 8.84 -9.04
C PRO A 145 -5.94 7.89 -9.49
N SER A 146 -5.59 6.87 -10.26
CA SER A 146 -6.60 5.95 -10.83
C SER A 146 -7.28 5.07 -9.77
N TRP A 147 -6.60 4.85 -8.65
CA TRP A 147 -7.04 3.95 -7.59
C TRP A 147 -7.97 4.66 -6.60
N GLU A 148 -8.91 3.91 -6.04
CA GLU A 148 -9.58 4.33 -4.82
C GLU A 148 -8.68 4.07 -3.62
N HIS A 149 -8.52 5.08 -2.78
CA HIS A 149 -7.81 4.93 -1.51
C HIS A 149 -8.71 4.30 -0.44
N VAL A 150 -8.28 3.14 0.05
CA VAL A 150 -8.86 2.50 1.24
C VAL A 150 -7.88 2.72 2.40
N LEU A 151 -8.29 3.57 3.34
CA LEU A 151 -7.44 3.91 4.48
C LEU A 151 -7.44 2.76 5.47
N PHE A 152 -6.29 2.18 5.74
CA PHE A 152 -6.19 1.11 6.73
C PHE A 152 -5.80 1.68 8.09
N THR A 153 -6.42 1.19 9.15
CA THR A 153 -6.25 1.74 10.49
C THR A 153 -4.89 1.39 11.08
N ALA A 154 -4.22 2.42 11.58
CA ALA A 154 -2.94 2.32 12.26
C ALA A 154 -2.91 3.30 13.45
N CYS A 155 -1.94 3.14 14.35
CA CYS A 155 -1.95 3.87 15.62
C CYS A 155 -1.90 5.40 15.48
N HIS A 156 -1.32 5.94 14.40
CA HIS A 156 -1.26 7.37 14.09
C HIS A 156 -2.47 7.91 13.34
N ASN A 157 -3.35 7.06 12.79
CA ASN A 157 -4.51 7.50 12.01
C ASN A 157 -5.86 7.12 12.65
N LYS A 158 -5.86 6.25 13.68
CA LYS A 158 -7.07 5.75 14.37
C LYS A 158 -7.92 6.83 15.03
N HIS A 159 -7.34 7.99 15.30
CA HIS A 159 -8.02 9.12 15.96
C HIS A 159 -8.62 10.11 14.95
N LEU A 160 -8.38 9.91 13.65
CA LEU A 160 -8.97 10.76 12.63
C LEU A 160 -10.48 10.53 12.58
N PRO A 161 -11.29 11.59 12.40
CA PRO A 161 -12.73 11.45 12.29
C PRO A 161 -13.11 10.59 11.06
N PRO A 162 -14.29 9.95 11.07
CA PRO A 162 -14.80 9.26 9.89
C PRO A 162 -14.89 10.22 8.70
N ASN A 163 -14.35 9.79 7.55
CA ASN A 163 -14.53 10.49 6.29
C ASN A 163 -15.58 9.73 5.48
N LEU A 164 -16.73 10.37 5.21
CA LEU A 164 -17.85 9.75 4.50
C LEU A 164 -17.50 9.38 3.04
N SER A 165 -16.45 9.98 2.47
CA SER A 165 -16.02 9.75 1.09
C SER A 165 -14.85 8.76 0.96
N GLN A 166 -14.31 8.25 2.08
CA GLN A 166 -13.13 7.37 2.08
C GLN A 166 -13.43 6.10 2.88
N ARG A 167 -13.29 4.94 2.22
CA ARG A 167 -13.43 3.65 2.90
C ARG A 167 -12.27 3.40 3.84
N ARG A 168 -12.55 2.65 4.91
CA ARG A 168 -11.56 2.30 5.93
C ARG A 168 -11.62 0.82 6.28
N LEU A 169 -10.46 0.16 6.30
CA LEU A 169 -10.27 -1.17 6.86
C LEU A 169 -9.65 -1.04 8.26
N GLN A 170 -10.28 -1.57 9.30
CA GLN A 170 -9.74 -1.50 10.66
C GLN A 170 -8.62 -2.50 10.89
N SER A 171 -8.69 -3.64 10.21
CA SER A 171 -7.74 -4.73 10.31
C SER A 171 -7.86 -5.67 9.10
N TRP A 172 -6.95 -6.66 8.99
CA TRP A 172 -7.08 -7.74 8.00
C TRP A 172 -8.19 -8.76 8.34
N ALA A 173 -8.79 -8.67 9.53
CA ALA A 173 -9.98 -9.45 9.89
C ALA A 173 -11.29 -8.82 9.37
N ASP A 174 -11.24 -7.59 8.87
CA ASP A 174 -12.38 -6.91 8.25
C ASP A 174 -12.69 -7.49 6.85
N ASP A 175 -13.81 -7.07 6.27
CA ASP A 175 -14.25 -7.52 4.95
C ASP A 175 -13.50 -6.84 3.78
N TRP A 176 -12.21 -7.15 3.67
CA TRP A 176 -11.39 -6.72 2.53
C TRP A 176 -11.90 -7.33 1.21
N ARG A 177 -12.55 -8.51 1.24
CA ARG A 177 -13.14 -9.14 0.04
C ARG A 177 -14.27 -8.29 -0.53
N GLY A 178 -15.18 -7.80 0.31
CA GLY A 178 -16.23 -6.86 -0.09
C GLY A 178 -15.67 -5.57 -0.67
N VAL A 179 -14.54 -5.09 -0.15
CA VAL A 179 -13.84 -3.92 -0.70
C VAL A 179 -13.38 -4.14 -2.14
N LEU A 180 -12.81 -5.31 -2.44
CA LEU A 180 -12.40 -5.69 -3.80
C LEU A 180 -13.61 -5.93 -4.72
N GLN A 181 -14.62 -6.65 -4.24
CA GLN A 181 -15.80 -7.00 -5.02
C GLN A 181 -16.59 -5.77 -5.46
N SER A 182 -16.67 -4.72 -4.64
CA SER A 182 -17.38 -3.49 -5.01
C SER A 182 -16.80 -2.82 -6.27
N LYS A 183 -15.51 -3.01 -6.55
CA LYS A 183 -14.86 -2.52 -7.77
C LYS A 183 -15.07 -3.40 -9.00
N ARG A 184 -15.48 -4.66 -8.79
CA ARG A 184 -15.86 -5.58 -9.87
C ARG A 184 -17.24 -5.23 -10.43
N HIS A 185 -18.20 -4.88 -9.56
CA HIS A 185 -19.58 -4.62 -9.97
C HIS A 185 -19.82 -3.28 -10.69
N ILE A 186 -18.98 -2.27 -10.48
CA ILE A 186 -19.14 -0.93 -11.10
C ILE A 186 -18.96 -0.97 -12.62
N ASN A 187 -18.17 -1.90 -13.16
CA ASN A 187 -17.84 -1.95 -14.58
C ASN A 187 -18.72 -2.93 -15.40
N CYS A 188 -19.68 -3.60 -14.77
CA CYS A 188 -20.62 -4.52 -15.45
C CYS A 188 -21.94 -3.85 -15.84
N LEU A 189 -22.17 -2.58 -15.50
CA LEU A 189 -23.34 -1.85 -15.96
C LEU A 189 -23.07 -1.26 -17.35
N PRO A 190 -23.91 -1.54 -18.37
CA PRO A 190 -23.77 -0.90 -19.67
C PRO A 190 -23.95 0.62 -19.52
N PRO A 191 -23.26 1.45 -20.33
CA PRO A 191 -23.47 2.88 -20.33
C PRO A 191 -24.96 3.15 -20.56
N GLN A 192 -25.58 3.89 -19.65
CA GLN A 192 -26.99 4.27 -19.77
C GLN A 192 -27.19 4.92 -21.13
N SER A 193 -27.97 4.27 -21.98
CA SER A 193 -28.42 4.84 -23.24
C SER A 193 -29.17 6.13 -22.93
N LEU A 194 -28.67 7.23 -23.47
CA LEU A 194 -29.43 8.46 -23.64
C LEU A 194 -30.64 8.13 -24.53
N MET A 195 -31.76 7.73 -23.93
CA MET A 195 -33.05 7.89 -24.58
C MET A 195 -33.44 9.36 -24.43
N GLY A 196 -33.06 10.14 -25.44
CA GLY A 196 -33.79 11.36 -25.76
C GLY A 196 -35.19 10.97 -26.23
N SER A 197 -36.20 11.61 -25.66
CA SER A 197 -37.54 11.67 -26.22
C SER A 197 -37.90 13.13 -26.43
N LEU A 198 -37.89 13.54 -27.71
CA LEU A 198 -38.78 14.55 -28.26
C LEU A 198 -40.18 13.92 -28.44
#